data_AF-A0A917TLW1-F1
#
_entry.id   AF-A0A917TLW1-F1
#
_cell.length_a   1.000
_cell.length_b   1.000
_cell.length_c   1.000
_cell.angle_alpha   90.00
_cell.angle_beta   90.00
_cell.angle_gamma   90.00
#
_symmetry.space_group_name_H-M   'P 1'
#
loop_
_entity.id
_entity.type
_entity.pdbx_description
1 polymer ?
#
loop_
_entity_poly.entity_id
_entity_poly.type
_entity_poly.pdbx_seq_one_letter_code
_entity_poly.pdbx_strand_id
1 'polypeptide(L)'
;MSLRRFDGWEPREYTEVTAWDEQGRPLRWITRREPEWDPRERGWMLALDWHESSLCRKCGQPLAECTDPANDPDNPASERMYVAEPPTECFSCKVLVKADEKWHKDSPETSGFVIHTAALVDRPQRRPARRG
;
A
#
# COMPACT_ATOMS: atom_id res chain seq x y z
N MET A 1 -6.00 -1.90 -13.78
CA MET A 1 -5.12 -2.29 -14.90
C MET A 1 -4.75 -3.74 -14.68
N SER A 2 -4.93 -4.62 -15.68
CA SER A 2 -4.53 -6.03 -15.55
C SER A 2 -3.02 -6.21 -15.59
N LEU A 3 -2.53 -7.39 -15.22
CA LEU A 3 -1.10 -7.71 -15.26
C LEU A 3 -0.59 -7.68 -16.70
N ARG A 4 -1.38 -8.22 -17.65
CA ARG A 4 -1.02 -8.19 -19.07
C ARG A 4 -0.75 -6.75 -19.55
N ARG A 5 -1.62 -5.82 -19.17
CA ARG A 5 -1.48 -4.42 -19.58
C ARG A 5 -0.33 -3.71 -18.88
N PHE A 6 -0.04 -4.09 -17.63
CA PHE A 6 1.19 -3.69 -16.94
C PHE A 6 2.45 -4.16 -17.69
N ASP A 7 2.42 -5.36 -18.26
CA ASP A 7 3.51 -5.95 -19.05
C ASP A 7 3.55 -5.48 -20.52
N GLY A 8 2.82 -4.40 -20.86
CA GLY A 8 2.85 -3.77 -22.18
C GLY A 8 1.99 -4.44 -23.26
N TRP A 9 1.12 -5.38 -22.89
CA TRP A 9 0.12 -5.92 -23.82
C TRP A 9 -1.07 -4.95 -23.98
N GLU A 10 -1.57 -4.83 -25.21
CA GLU A 10 -2.75 -4.03 -25.54
C GLU A 10 -3.88 -4.90 -26.13
N PRO A 11 -5.16 -4.61 -25.84
CA PRO A 11 -6.26 -5.45 -26.29
C PRO A 11 -6.49 -5.37 -27.79
N ARG A 12 -6.67 -6.53 -28.42
CA ARG A 12 -7.06 -6.61 -29.83
C ARG A 12 -8.55 -6.27 -30.00
N GLU A 13 -8.87 -5.62 -31.10
CA GLU A 13 -10.25 -5.33 -31.50
C GLU A 13 -10.58 -6.06 -32.80
N TYR A 14 -11.78 -6.64 -32.84
CA TYR A 14 -12.33 -7.33 -34.00
C TYR A 14 -13.65 -6.68 -34.37
N THR A 15 -13.71 -6.07 -35.55
CA THR A 15 -14.91 -5.42 -36.06
C THR A 15 -15.55 -6.28 -37.14
N GLU A 16 -16.82 -6.62 -36.94
CA GLU A 16 -17.63 -7.41 -37.87
C GLU A 16 -18.77 -6.51 -38.38
N VAL A 17 -18.85 -6.31 -39.71
CA VAL A 17 -19.98 -5.60 -40.32
C VAL A 17 -21.18 -6.53 -40.37
N THR A 18 -22.25 -6.17 -39.68
CA THR A 18 -23.46 -7.00 -39.55
C THR A 18 -24.58 -6.59 -40.51
N ALA A 19 -24.48 -5.41 -41.15
CA ALA A 19 -25.43 -4.96 -42.15
C ALA A 19 -24.77 -4.02 -43.18
N TRP A 20 -25.24 -4.08 -44.42
CA TRP A 20 -24.79 -3.27 -45.55
C TRP A 20 -25.99 -2.55 -46.18
N ASP A 21 -25.78 -1.38 -46.78
CA ASP A 21 -26.79 -0.69 -47.58
C ASP A 21 -26.82 -1.18 -49.03
N GLU A 22 -27.79 -0.68 -49.81
CA GLU A 22 -27.95 -1.03 -51.24
C GLU A 22 -26.75 -0.59 -52.11
N GLN A 23 -25.94 0.35 -51.64
CA GLN A 23 -24.70 0.79 -52.31
C GLN A 23 -23.46 0.01 -51.83
N GLY A 24 -23.63 -1.02 -51.00
CA GLY A 24 -22.53 -1.83 -50.48
C GLY A 24 -21.69 -1.13 -49.41
N ARG A 25 -22.23 -0.14 -48.71
CA ARG A 25 -21.56 0.53 -47.57
C ARG A 25 -21.99 -0.11 -46.25
N PRO A 26 -21.09 -0.20 -45.26
CA PRO A 26 -21.43 -0.73 -43.93
C PRO A 26 -22.50 0.14 -43.26
N LEU A 27 -23.64 -0.45 -42.90
CA LEU A 27 -24.74 0.24 -42.21
C LEU A 27 -24.71 -0.04 -40.70
N ARG A 28 -24.21 -1.21 -40.28
CA ARG A 28 -24.08 -1.60 -38.88
C ARG A 28 -22.89 -2.53 -38.68
N TRP A 29 -22.20 -2.37 -37.57
CA TRP A 29 -21.11 -3.26 -37.17
C TRP A 29 -21.12 -3.52 -35.67
N ILE A 30 -20.46 -4.59 -35.27
CA ILE A 30 -20.17 -4.95 -33.88
C ILE A 30 -18.66 -5.01 -33.73
N THR A 31 -18.12 -4.28 -32.75
CA THR A 31 -16.71 -4.39 -32.35
C THR A 31 -16.62 -5.21 -31.07
N ARG A 32 -15.82 -6.27 -31.08
CA ARG A 32 -15.47 -7.09 -29.92
C ARG A 32 -14.03 -6.80 -29.52
N ARG A 33 -13.80 -6.51 -28.25
CA ARG A 33 -12.46 -6.27 -27.68
C ARG A 33 -12.03 -7.47 -26.86
N GLU A 34 -10.77 -7.87 -26.99
CA GLU A 34 -10.19 -8.90 -26.14
C GLU A 34 -10.30 -8.48 -24.66
N PRO A 35 -10.82 -9.32 -23.75
CA PRO A 35 -10.90 -8.98 -22.34
C PRO A 35 -9.52 -8.67 -21.77
N GLU A 36 -9.41 -7.54 -21.08
CA GLU A 36 -8.17 -7.14 -20.42
C GLU A 36 -7.82 -8.08 -19.24
N TRP A 37 -8.84 -8.61 -18.58
CA TRP A 37 -8.72 -9.48 -17.41
C TRP A 37 -9.11 -10.91 -17.75
N ASP A 38 -8.21 -11.84 -17.49
CA ASP A 38 -8.52 -13.26 -17.62
C ASP A 38 -9.45 -13.75 -16.48
N PRO A 39 -10.08 -14.93 -16.58
CA PRO A 39 -10.93 -15.45 -15.52
C PRO A 39 -10.24 -15.60 -14.16
N ARG A 40 -8.94 -15.89 -14.14
CA ARG A 40 -8.15 -16.05 -12.91
C ARG A 40 -7.87 -14.70 -12.26
N GLU A 41 -7.48 -13.68 -13.03
CA GLU A 41 -7.28 -12.31 -12.53
C GLU A 41 -8.58 -11.75 -11.93
N ARG A 42 -9.72 -11.98 -12.60
CA ARG A 42 -11.04 -11.63 -12.03
C ARG A 42 -11.31 -12.39 -10.74
N GLY A 43 -10.99 -13.68 -10.70
CA GLY A 43 -11.10 -14.50 -9.49
C GLY A 43 -10.26 -13.95 -8.34
N TRP A 44 -9.03 -13.50 -8.60
CA TRP A 44 -8.18 -12.88 -7.60
C TRP A 44 -8.77 -11.57 -7.05
N MET A 45 -9.35 -10.72 -7.90
CA MET A 45 -9.98 -9.48 -7.42
C MET A 45 -11.22 -9.76 -6.57
N LEU A 46 -12.04 -10.74 -6.95
CA LEU A 46 -13.19 -11.15 -6.14
C LEU A 46 -12.75 -11.77 -4.81
N ALA A 47 -11.69 -12.58 -4.82
CA ALA A 47 -11.14 -13.15 -3.59
C ALA A 47 -10.53 -12.07 -2.68
N LEU A 48 -9.87 -11.06 -3.26
CA LEU A 48 -9.34 -9.91 -2.54
C LEU A 48 -10.48 -9.10 -1.93
N ASP A 49 -11.52 -8.76 -2.68
CA ASP A 49 -12.70 -8.04 -2.18
C ASP A 49 -13.38 -8.80 -1.04
N TRP A 50 -13.57 -10.12 -1.21
CA TRP A 50 -14.08 -10.96 -0.14
C TRP A 50 -13.19 -10.90 1.11
N HIS A 51 -11.87 -11.04 0.95
CA HIS A 51 -10.92 -10.99 2.06
C HIS A 51 -10.94 -9.63 2.75
N GLU A 52 -10.84 -8.53 2.01
CA GLU A 52 -10.88 -7.18 2.57
C GLU A 52 -12.20 -6.89 3.27
N SER A 53 -13.32 -7.41 2.75
CA SER A 53 -14.64 -7.29 3.39
C SER A 53 -14.73 -8.00 4.74
N SER A 54 -13.88 -9.01 4.98
CA SER A 54 -13.82 -9.71 6.26
C SER A 54 -12.88 -9.07 7.28
N LEU A 55 -12.19 -7.99 6.92
CA LEU A 55 -11.29 -7.25 7.80
C LEU A 55 -11.95 -5.99 8.38
N CYS A 56 -11.57 -5.63 9.59
CA CYS A 56 -11.97 -4.38 10.22
C CYS A 56 -11.32 -3.20 9.50
N ARG A 57 -12.13 -2.27 8.99
CA ARG A 57 -11.67 -1.10 8.21
C ARG A 57 -10.76 -0.14 8.99
N LYS A 58 -10.69 -0.26 10.32
CA LYS A 58 -9.87 0.60 11.18
C LYS A 58 -8.53 -0.04 11.55
N CYS A 59 -8.55 -1.28 12.06
CA CYS A 59 -7.35 -1.94 12.59
C CYS A 59 -6.79 -3.04 11.69
N GLY A 60 -7.51 -3.45 10.64
CA GLY A 60 -7.07 -4.50 9.71
C GLY A 60 -7.18 -5.93 10.23
N GLN A 61 -7.66 -6.13 11.47
CA GLN A 61 -7.87 -7.48 12.02
C GLN A 61 -9.11 -8.16 11.43
N PRO A 62 -9.18 -9.50 11.41
CA PRO A 62 -10.39 -10.22 11.01
C PRO A 62 -11.61 -9.80 11.84
N LEU A 63 -12.70 -9.39 11.19
CA LEU A 63 -13.93 -8.96 11.86
C LEU A 63 -14.47 -10.02 12.80
N ALA A 64 -14.50 -11.27 12.33
CA ALA A 64 -14.98 -12.41 13.11
C ALA A 64 -14.22 -12.59 14.44
N GLU A 65 -12.97 -12.15 14.52
CA GLU A 65 -12.16 -12.22 15.74
C GLU A 65 -12.29 -10.94 16.56
N CYS A 66 -12.14 -9.77 15.92
CA CYS A 66 -12.09 -8.50 16.63
C CYS A 66 -13.45 -8.00 17.14
N THR A 67 -14.55 -8.61 16.68
CA THR A 67 -15.90 -8.37 17.21
C THR A 67 -16.44 -9.54 18.03
N ASP A 68 -15.63 -10.58 18.28
CA ASP A 68 -16.02 -11.67 19.15
C ASP A 68 -16.09 -11.19 20.61
N PRO A 69 -17.25 -11.27 21.29
CA PRO A 69 -17.36 -10.91 22.71
C PRO A 69 -16.44 -11.71 23.63
N ALA A 70 -15.96 -12.88 23.21
CA ALA A 70 -14.97 -13.65 23.94
C ALA A 70 -13.57 -13.01 23.91
N ASN A 71 -13.32 -12.04 23.03
CA ASN A 71 -12.07 -11.28 22.94
C ASN A 71 -12.17 -9.86 23.54
N ASP A 72 -13.33 -9.51 24.11
CA ASP A 72 -13.61 -8.19 24.69
C ASP A 72 -12.84 -8.00 26.00
N PRO A 73 -11.93 -7.01 26.12
CA PRO A 73 -11.19 -6.73 27.35
C PRO A 73 -12.09 -6.30 28.53
N ASP A 74 -13.31 -5.81 28.27
CA ASP A 74 -14.26 -5.41 29.30
C ASP A 74 -15.16 -6.57 29.75
N ASN A 75 -15.08 -7.74 29.10
CA ASN A 75 -15.80 -8.94 29.49
C ASN A 75 -15.02 -9.73 30.56
N PRO A 76 -15.49 -9.78 31.82
CA PRO A 76 -14.76 -10.45 32.90
C PRO A 76 -14.71 -11.98 32.76
N ALA A 77 -15.53 -12.57 31.89
CA ALA A 77 -15.54 -14.00 31.58
C ALA A 77 -14.68 -14.35 30.36
N SER A 78 -14.05 -13.37 29.71
CA SER A 78 -13.20 -13.59 28.56
C SER A 78 -11.92 -14.36 28.93
N GLU A 79 -11.53 -15.30 28.07
CA GLU A 79 -10.27 -16.05 28.19
C GLU A 79 -9.10 -15.39 27.42
N ARG A 80 -9.38 -14.40 26.56
CA ARG A 80 -8.41 -13.79 25.64
C ARG A 80 -8.74 -12.32 25.40
N MET A 81 -7.75 -11.47 25.28
CA MET A 81 -7.97 -10.06 24.96
C MET A 81 -6.87 -9.51 24.07
N TYR A 82 -7.19 -8.45 23.32
CA TYR A 82 -6.18 -7.67 22.62
C TYR A 82 -5.34 -6.87 23.62
N VAL A 83 -4.02 -6.92 23.45
CA VAL A 83 -3.07 -6.09 24.20
C VAL A 83 -2.31 -5.22 23.22
N ALA A 84 -2.30 -3.90 23.46
CA ALA A 84 -1.48 -2.98 22.68
C ALA A 84 -0.03 -3.06 23.16
N GLU A 85 0.90 -3.36 22.24
CA GLU A 85 2.32 -3.25 22.51
C GLU A 85 2.75 -1.78 22.72
N PRO A 86 3.81 -1.52 23.50
CA PRO A 86 4.37 -0.18 23.62
C PRO A 86 4.86 0.35 22.25
N PRO A 87 4.87 1.67 22.02
CA PRO A 87 5.35 2.24 20.77
C PRO A 87 6.79 1.82 20.44
N THR A 88 7.05 1.48 19.17
CA THR A 88 8.41 1.20 18.68
C THR A 88 9.11 2.50 18.27
N GLU A 89 10.32 2.73 18.79
CA GLU A 89 11.15 3.89 18.40
C GLU A 89 11.90 3.62 17.09
N CYS A 90 11.63 4.41 16.05
CA CYS A 90 12.42 4.39 14.81
C CYS A 90 13.69 5.23 14.98
N PHE A 91 14.86 4.57 15.04
CA PHE A 91 16.14 5.29 15.20
C PHE A 91 16.48 6.21 14.02
N SER A 92 16.02 5.90 12.81
CA SER A 92 16.17 6.79 11.66
C SER A 92 15.39 8.10 11.89
N CYS A 93 14.10 8.00 12.22
CA CYS A 93 13.27 9.16 12.53
C CYS A 93 13.81 9.96 13.73
N LYS A 94 14.30 9.28 14.76
CA LYS A 94 14.92 9.94 15.92
C LYS A 94 16.09 10.82 15.53
N VAL A 95 16.96 10.36 14.62
CA VAL A 95 18.10 11.16 14.13
C VAL A 95 17.61 12.34 13.29
N LEU A 96 16.58 12.15 12.46
CA LEU A 96 16.00 13.23 11.67
C LEU A 96 15.40 14.34 12.54
N VAL A 97 14.61 14.00 13.56
CA VAL A 97 14.05 14.97 14.51
C VAL A 97 15.16 15.76 15.20
N LYS A 98 16.21 15.07 15.66
CA LYS A 98 17.37 15.73 16.29
C LYS A 98 18.15 16.62 15.32
N ALA A 99 18.25 16.23 14.06
CA ALA A 99 18.91 17.02 13.04
C ALA A 99 18.11 18.29 12.74
N ASP A 100 16.78 18.18 12.64
CA ASP A 100 15.87 19.30 12.43
C ASP A 100 15.90 20.29 13.61
N GLU A 101 15.77 19.79 14.85
CA GLU A 101 15.90 20.61 16.06
C GLU A 101 17.24 21.33 16.14
N LYS A 102 18.33 20.67 15.71
CA LYS A 102 19.66 21.27 15.69
C LYS A 102 19.76 22.34 14.61
N TRP A 103 19.33 22.03 13.38
CA TRP A 103 19.42 22.97 12.26
C TRP A 103 18.51 24.18 12.44
N HIS A 104 17.31 23.99 12.98
CA HIS A 104 16.41 25.07 13.34
C HIS A 104 17.04 26.03 14.37
N LYS A 105 17.89 25.54 15.28
CA LYS A 105 18.64 26.38 16.22
C LYS A 105 19.84 27.07 15.55
N ASP A 106 20.58 26.33 14.73
CA ASP A 106 21.84 26.78 14.15
C ASP A 106 21.63 27.72 12.92
N SER A 107 20.51 27.60 12.20
CA SER A 107 20.25 28.29 10.92
C SER A 107 18.74 28.49 10.66
N PRO A 108 18.06 29.31 11.47
CA PRO A 108 16.60 29.47 11.42
C PRO A 108 16.08 30.06 10.10
N GLU A 109 16.89 30.82 9.36
CA GLU A 109 16.53 31.39 8.06
C GLU A 109 16.45 30.35 6.94
N THR A 110 17.10 29.20 7.10
CA THR A 110 17.10 28.11 6.11
C THR A 110 16.32 26.88 6.56
N SER A 111 15.94 26.79 7.84
CA SER A 111 15.30 25.59 8.42
C SER A 111 14.03 25.16 7.69
N GLY A 112 13.21 26.11 7.22
CA GLY A 112 11.99 25.81 6.45
C GLY A 112 12.23 25.28 5.03
N PHE A 113 13.46 25.26 4.54
CA PHE A 113 13.80 24.90 3.16
C PHE A 113 14.74 23.69 3.04
N VAL A 114 15.11 23.06 4.16
CA VAL A 114 16.00 21.90 4.18
C VAL A 114 15.25 20.61 4.49
N ILE A 115 15.71 19.51 3.90
CA ILE A 115 15.19 18.16 4.18
C ILE A 115 16.36 17.31 4.65
N HIS A 116 16.30 16.82 5.88
CA HIS A 116 17.30 15.91 6.41
C HIS A 116 17.11 14.50 5.85
N THR A 117 18.23 13.82 5.59
CA THR A 117 18.25 12.40 5.24
C THR A 117 19.07 11.64 6.27
N ALA A 118 18.72 10.36 6.49
CA ALA A 118 19.42 9.47 7.41
C ALA A 118 20.02 8.31 6.63
N ALA A 119 21.30 8.03 6.87
CA ALA A 119 22.00 6.87 6.34
C ALA A 119 22.44 5.97 7.50
N LEU A 120 22.24 4.67 7.36
CA LEU A 120 22.78 3.70 8.30
C LEU A 120 24.27 3.53 8.01
N VAL A 121 25.11 3.80 9.00
CA VAL A 121 26.58 3.66 8.92
C VAL A 121 27.10 2.90 10.13
N ASP A 122 28.21 2.20 9.94
CA ASP A 122 28.92 1.58 11.06
C ASP A 122 29.38 2.63 12.06
N ARG A 123 29.25 2.33 13.35
CA ARG A 123 29.72 3.23 14.40
C ARG A 123 31.26 3.34 14.30
N PRO A 124 31.82 4.54 14.10
CA PRO A 124 33.27 4.68 14.04
C PRO A 124 33.90 4.28 15.37
N GLN A 125 34.96 3.47 15.32
CA GLN A 125 35.68 3.08 16.53
C GLN A 125 36.28 4.32 17.20
N ARG A 126 35.96 4.54 18.49
CA ARG A 126 36.60 5.60 19.27
C ARG A 126 38.08 5.29 19.40
N ARG A 127 38.96 6.18 18.93
CA ARG A 127 40.38 6.10 19.26
C ARG A 127 40.55 6.16 20.78
N PRO A 128 41.31 5.24 21.40
CA PRO A 128 41.57 5.31 22.83
C PRO A 128 42.23 6.65 23.17
N ALA A 129 41.74 7.31 24.23
CA ALA A 129 42.32 8.55 24.71
C ALA A 129 43.81 8.31 25.00
N ARG A 130 44.69 9.14 24.40
CA ARG A 130 46.11 9.14 24.76
C ARG A 130 46.19 9.48 26.25
N ARG A 131 46.57 8.51 27.08
CA ARG A 131 46.97 8.76 28.46
C ARG A 131 48.27 9.56 28.39
N GLY A 132 48.22 10.81 28.85
CA GLY A 132 49.41 11.64 29.08
C GLY A 132 50.16 11.18 30.32
#